data_AF-A0A8J6E4U6-F1
#
_entry.id   AF-A0A8J6E4U6-F1
#
_cell.length_a   1.000
_cell.length_b   1.000
_cell.length_c   1.000
_cell.angle_alpha   90.00
_cell.angle_beta   90.00
_cell.angle_gamma   90.00
#
_symmetry.space_group_name_H-M   'P 1'
#
loop_
_entity.id
_entity.type
_entity.pdbx_description
1 polymer ?
#
loop_
_entity_poly.entity_id
_entity_poly.type
_entity_poly.pdbx_seq_one_letter_code
_entity_poly.pdbx_strand_id
1 'polypeptide(L)'
;MAFLSTSKFKSSLNLLCNTDMKLTYKICRAVAMQLIEDKPLSDILPEEKQNQLIETYEIDNAKFSSLQGFLIFIFRQAIFHGMKPVSLSAHLQESEVPEEIAELICKVYTEAAPEINDRLREWSLNAHPGVTDVEWQTGVGLSSSLCEKSMESTCMLTMYTDDGKQQTFAVGVDELRSLKTKLDIAARQLGRVVKG
;
A
#
# COMPACT_ATOMS: atom_id res chain seq x y z
N MET A 1 -17.24 -1.90 4.48
CA MET A 1 -16.98 -3.14 3.72
C MET A 1 -16.78 -4.23 4.76
N ALA A 2 -17.65 -5.23 4.85
CA ALA A 2 -17.50 -6.30 5.84
C ALA A 2 -16.28 -7.17 5.48
N PHE A 3 -15.40 -7.46 6.43
CA PHE A 3 -14.36 -8.46 6.23
C PHE A 3 -15.04 -9.76 5.77
N LEU A 4 -14.59 -10.31 4.64
CA LEU A 4 -15.26 -11.42 3.97
C LEU A 4 -15.46 -12.58 4.96
N SER A 5 -16.73 -12.85 5.30
CA SER A 5 -17.16 -13.82 6.31
C SER A 5 -16.99 -15.26 5.80
N THR A 6 -15.75 -15.67 5.56
CA THR A 6 -15.42 -17.06 5.24
C THR A 6 -15.44 -17.90 6.52
N SER A 7 -15.71 -19.21 6.40
CA SER A 7 -15.76 -20.10 7.59
C SER A 7 -14.45 -20.08 8.39
N LYS A 8 -13.31 -19.98 7.68
CA LYS A 8 -11.97 -19.81 8.29
C LYS A 8 -11.81 -18.49 9.03
N PHE A 9 -12.42 -17.41 8.52
CA PHE A 9 -12.44 -16.10 9.16
C PHE A 9 -13.20 -16.14 10.49
N LYS A 10 -14.39 -16.76 10.53
CA LYS A 10 -15.16 -16.96 11.77
C LYS A 10 -14.43 -17.84 12.80
N SER A 11 -13.76 -18.91 12.35
CA SER A 11 -12.95 -19.75 13.25
C SER A 11 -11.76 -18.99 13.83
N SER A 12 -11.08 -18.18 13.02
CA SER A 12 -9.92 -17.37 13.46
C SER A 12 -10.34 -16.20 14.34
N LEU A 13 -11.51 -15.62 14.09
CA LEU A 13 -12.16 -14.65 14.98
C LEU A 13 -12.45 -15.25 16.34
N ASN A 14 -13.11 -16.41 16.40
CA ASN A 14 -13.37 -17.09 17.66
C ASN A 14 -12.08 -17.43 18.42
N LEU A 15 -10.99 -17.75 17.71
CA LEU A 15 -9.68 -17.92 18.34
C LEU A 15 -9.15 -16.60 18.91
N LEU A 16 -9.18 -15.51 18.15
CA LEU A 16 -8.75 -14.19 18.59
C LEU A 16 -9.51 -13.73 19.84
N CYS A 17 -10.84 -13.87 19.85
CA CYS A 17 -11.70 -13.44 20.97
C CYS A 17 -11.48 -14.25 22.26
N ASN A 18 -10.98 -15.48 22.17
CA ASN A 18 -10.70 -16.35 23.31
C ASN A 18 -9.20 -16.38 23.71
N THR A 19 -8.35 -15.59 23.05
CA THR A 19 -6.91 -15.58 23.28
C THR A 19 -6.50 -14.49 24.27
N ASP A 20 -5.47 -14.76 25.09
CA ASP A 20 -4.89 -13.79 26.02
C ASP A 20 -4.43 -12.52 25.30
N MET A 21 -4.84 -11.36 25.83
CA MET A 21 -4.54 -10.04 25.26
C MET A 21 -3.03 -9.80 25.08
N LYS A 22 -2.18 -10.31 25.97
CA LYS A 22 -0.72 -10.17 25.86
C LYS A 22 -0.16 -10.99 24.70
N LEU A 23 -0.71 -12.17 24.43
CA LEU A 23 -0.31 -12.96 23.28
C LEU A 23 -0.77 -12.27 21.99
N THR A 24 -2.03 -11.85 21.94
CA THR A 24 -2.59 -11.10 20.81
C THR A 24 -1.75 -9.86 20.49
N TYR A 25 -1.33 -9.11 21.51
CA TYR A 25 -0.43 -7.97 21.32
C TYR A 25 0.91 -8.34 20.70
N LYS A 26 1.57 -9.38 21.21
CA LYS A 26 2.88 -9.84 20.71
C LYS A 26 2.78 -10.28 19.25
N ILE A 27 1.74 -11.02 18.89
CA ILE A 27 1.53 -11.49 17.52
C ILE A 27 1.15 -10.32 16.60
N CYS A 28 0.25 -9.42 17.04
CA CYS A 28 -0.10 -8.21 16.28
C CYS A 28 1.14 -7.38 15.97
N ARG A 29 2.01 -7.16 16.96
CA ARG A 29 3.25 -6.39 16.78
C ARG A 29 4.22 -7.11 15.85
N ALA A 30 4.40 -8.42 15.99
CA ALA A 30 5.28 -9.19 15.12
C ALA A 30 4.79 -9.17 13.65
N VAL A 31 3.47 -9.26 13.44
CA VAL A 31 2.85 -9.12 12.12
C VAL A 31 3.01 -7.71 11.55
N ALA A 32 2.86 -6.67 12.37
CA ALA A 32 3.09 -5.29 11.92
C ALA A 32 4.55 -5.09 11.46
N MET A 33 5.51 -5.59 12.24
CA MET A 33 6.93 -5.61 11.84
C MET A 33 7.17 -6.45 10.58
N GLN A 34 6.42 -7.54 10.38
CA GLN A 34 6.48 -8.36 9.16
C GLN A 34 6.10 -7.55 7.92
N LEU A 35 5.07 -6.73 8.04
CA LEU A 35 4.59 -5.88 6.95
C LEU A 35 5.52 -4.68 6.69
N ILE A 36 6.19 -4.18 7.73
CA ILE A 36 7.25 -3.18 7.58
C ILE A 36 8.43 -3.83 6.86
N GLU A 37 9.04 -4.86 7.44
CA GLU A 37 10.33 -5.39 7.00
C GLU A 37 10.28 -6.17 5.67
N ASP A 38 9.10 -6.63 5.23
CA ASP A 38 8.87 -7.57 4.12
C ASP A 38 9.65 -8.89 4.28
N LYS A 39 9.90 -9.27 5.52
CA LYS A 39 10.56 -10.52 5.87
C LYS A 39 9.55 -11.55 6.33
N PRO A 40 9.84 -12.85 6.18
CA PRO A 40 9.01 -13.88 6.79
C PRO A 40 9.01 -13.72 8.33
N LEU A 41 7.90 -14.10 8.96
CA LEU A 41 7.76 -13.99 10.43
C LEU A 41 8.86 -14.76 11.17
N SER A 42 9.43 -15.81 10.57
CA SER A 42 10.56 -16.59 11.12
C SER A 42 11.79 -15.73 11.44
N ASP A 43 12.02 -14.65 10.69
CA ASP A 43 13.20 -13.79 10.86
C ASP A 43 12.97 -12.75 11.96
N ILE A 44 11.72 -12.33 12.16
CA ILE A 44 11.31 -11.28 13.11
C ILE A 44 10.99 -11.89 14.48
N LEU A 45 10.37 -13.06 14.46
CA LEU A 45 10.05 -13.86 15.62
C LEU A 45 10.64 -15.26 15.37
N PRO A 46 11.86 -15.53 15.87
CA PRO A 46 12.51 -16.83 15.72
C PRO A 46 11.59 -17.96 16.17
N GLU A 47 11.67 -19.11 15.50
CA GLU A 47 10.84 -20.29 15.79
C GLU A 47 10.91 -20.69 17.27
N GLU A 48 12.06 -20.53 17.93
CA GLU A 48 12.21 -20.76 19.36
C GLU A 48 11.27 -19.89 20.22
N LYS A 49 11.11 -18.61 19.86
CA LYS A 49 10.20 -17.70 20.56
C LYS A 49 8.74 -17.97 20.20
N GLN A 50 8.47 -18.41 18.97
CA GLN A 50 7.14 -18.86 18.59
C GLN A 50 6.73 -20.08 19.42
N ASN A 51 7.62 -21.07 19.51
CA ASN A 51 7.40 -22.28 20.31
C ASN A 51 7.24 -21.96 21.81
N GLN A 52 8.03 -21.04 22.36
CA GLN A 52 7.83 -20.57 23.73
C GLN A 52 6.46 -19.91 23.95
N LEU A 53 5.95 -19.14 22.98
CA LEU A 53 4.62 -18.54 23.07
C LEU A 53 3.51 -19.59 22.93
N ILE A 54 3.67 -20.54 22.01
CA ILE A 54 2.78 -21.69 21.83
C ILE A 54 2.68 -22.50 23.13
N GLU A 55 3.82 -22.79 23.77
CA GLU A 55 3.90 -23.51 25.04
C GLU A 55 3.33 -22.70 26.21
N THR A 56 3.72 -21.42 26.34
CA THR A 56 3.30 -20.56 27.47
C THR A 56 1.79 -20.33 27.49
N TYR A 57 1.17 -20.26 26.32
CA TYR A 57 -0.26 -19.97 26.18
C TYR A 57 -1.09 -21.20 25.77
N GLU A 58 -0.49 -22.39 25.75
CA GLU A 58 -1.14 -23.67 25.42
C GLU A 58 -1.94 -23.65 24.10
N ILE A 59 -1.44 -22.92 23.09
CA ILE A 59 -2.10 -22.77 21.79
C ILE A 59 -1.49 -23.75 20.79
N ASP A 60 -2.32 -24.41 19.99
CA ASP A 60 -1.86 -25.25 18.89
C ASP A 60 -1.19 -24.40 17.78
N ASN A 61 -0.14 -24.93 17.15
CA ASN A 61 0.58 -24.28 16.06
C ASN A 61 -0.36 -23.96 14.86
N ALA A 62 -1.35 -24.82 14.60
CA ALA A 62 -2.38 -24.55 13.58
C ALA A 62 -3.26 -23.34 13.93
N LYS A 63 -3.54 -23.11 15.22
CA LYS A 63 -4.30 -21.94 15.70
C LYS A 63 -3.44 -20.68 15.66
N PHE A 64 -2.16 -20.79 16.04
CA PHE A 64 -1.20 -19.68 15.98
C PHE A 64 -1.03 -19.16 14.55
N SER A 65 -0.79 -20.05 13.59
CA SER A 65 -0.67 -19.70 12.17
C SER A 65 -1.96 -19.12 11.59
N SER A 66 -3.12 -19.63 12.00
CA SER A 66 -4.43 -19.07 11.60
C SER A 66 -4.62 -17.64 12.12
N LEU A 67 -4.26 -17.39 13.39
CA LEU A 67 -4.34 -16.06 14.00
C LEU A 67 -3.38 -15.06 13.31
N GLN A 68 -2.15 -15.50 13.01
CA GLN A 68 -1.19 -14.71 12.26
C GLN A 68 -1.75 -14.33 10.88
N GLY A 69 -2.26 -15.30 10.12
CA GLY A 69 -2.82 -15.06 8.78
C GLY A 69 -4.01 -14.11 8.81
N PHE A 70 -4.84 -14.22 9.85
CA PHE A 70 -5.97 -13.32 10.09
C PHE A 70 -5.53 -11.88 10.34
N LEU A 71 -4.53 -11.66 11.20
CA LEU A 71 -3.99 -10.34 11.49
C LEU A 71 -3.28 -9.73 10.27
N ILE A 72 -2.52 -10.53 9.51
CA ILE A 72 -1.92 -10.09 8.23
C ILE A 72 -3.01 -9.60 7.28
N PHE A 73 -4.10 -10.35 7.15
CA PHE A 73 -5.21 -9.98 6.29
C PHE A 73 -5.84 -8.66 6.72
N ILE A 74 -6.15 -8.48 8.00
CA ILE A 74 -6.72 -7.23 8.53
C ILE A 74 -5.80 -6.05 8.23
N PHE A 75 -4.51 -6.15 8.59
CA PHE A 75 -3.57 -5.06 8.38
C PHE A 75 -3.41 -4.73 6.90
N ARG A 76 -3.28 -5.74 6.02
CA ARG A 76 -3.20 -5.51 4.57
C ARG A 76 -4.42 -4.78 4.03
N GLN A 77 -5.62 -5.16 4.48
CA GLN A 77 -6.85 -4.47 4.08
C GLN A 77 -6.88 -3.02 4.60
N ALA A 78 -6.48 -2.80 5.86
CA ALA A 78 -6.40 -1.47 6.44
C ALA A 78 -5.40 -0.56 5.71
N ILE A 79 -4.23 -1.09 5.36
CA ILE A 79 -3.20 -0.37 4.60
C ILE A 79 -3.67 -0.07 3.17
N PHE A 80 -4.13 -1.10 2.46
CA PHE A 80 -4.55 -0.97 1.05
C PHE A 80 -5.64 0.08 0.86
N HIS A 81 -6.56 0.20 1.82
CA HIS A 81 -7.64 1.17 1.79
C HIS A 81 -7.34 2.47 2.55
N GLY A 82 -6.15 2.64 3.12
CA GLY A 82 -5.79 3.81 3.94
C GLY A 82 -6.79 4.07 5.08
N MET A 83 -7.26 3.00 5.73
CA MET A 83 -8.32 3.11 6.73
C MET A 83 -7.87 3.90 7.96
N LYS A 84 -8.73 4.80 8.45
CA LYS A 84 -8.49 5.49 9.73
C LYS A 84 -8.68 4.50 10.89
N PRO A 85 -7.95 4.65 12.01
CA PRO A 85 -8.09 3.76 13.18
C PRO A 85 -9.54 3.66 13.70
N VAL A 86 -10.29 4.75 13.67
CA VAL A 86 -11.72 4.77 14.07
C VAL A 86 -12.57 3.89 13.15
N SER A 87 -12.31 3.95 11.84
CA SER A 87 -12.99 3.10 10.86
C SER A 87 -12.57 1.63 11.00
N LEU A 88 -11.29 1.37 11.27
CA LEU A 88 -10.80 0.01 11.52
C LEU A 88 -11.48 -0.59 12.76
N SER A 89 -11.55 0.16 13.86
CA SER A 89 -12.24 -0.28 15.10
C SER A 89 -13.70 -0.62 14.83
N ALA A 90 -14.44 0.26 14.13
CA ALA A 90 -15.83 0.02 13.78
C ALA A 90 -16.02 -1.26 12.95
N HIS A 91 -15.17 -1.52 11.95
CA HIS A 91 -15.24 -2.75 11.16
C HIS A 91 -14.89 -4.01 11.97
N LEU A 92 -13.98 -3.91 12.94
CA LEU A 92 -13.63 -5.02 13.83
C LEU A 92 -14.79 -5.32 14.79
N GLN A 93 -15.43 -4.29 15.35
CA GLN A 93 -16.60 -4.41 16.21
C GLN A 93 -17.81 -4.97 15.45
N GLU A 94 -18.04 -4.54 14.20
CA GLU A 94 -19.05 -5.13 13.29
C GLU A 94 -18.80 -6.63 13.01
N SER A 95 -17.54 -7.06 13.15
CA SER A 95 -17.13 -8.46 12.98
C SER A 95 -17.06 -9.25 14.29
N GLU A 96 -17.71 -8.74 15.33
CA GLU A 96 -17.82 -9.36 16.67
C GLU A 96 -16.47 -9.47 17.43
N VAL A 97 -15.47 -8.65 17.07
CA VAL A 97 -14.24 -8.53 17.86
C VAL A 97 -14.53 -7.68 19.11
N PRO A 98 -14.16 -8.14 20.32
CA PRO A 98 -14.26 -7.37 21.54
C PRO A 98 -13.57 -6.01 21.40
N GLU A 99 -14.19 -4.96 21.95
CA GLU A 99 -13.70 -3.58 21.87
C GLU A 99 -12.24 -3.46 22.32
N GLU A 100 -11.87 -4.12 23.41
CA GLU A 100 -10.51 -4.11 23.97
C GLU A 100 -9.46 -4.68 22.98
N ILE A 101 -9.83 -5.73 22.25
CA ILE A 101 -8.96 -6.34 21.23
C ILE A 101 -8.92 -5.46 19.98
N ALA A 102 -10.05 -4.87 19.59
CA ALA A 102 -10.12 -3.95 18.46
C ALA A 102 -9.25 -2.71 18.71
N GLU A 103 -9.31 -2.13 19.91
CA GLU A 103 -8.45 -1.02 20.34
C GLU A 103 -6.98 -1.41 20.30
N LEU A 104 -6.64 -2.62 20.75
CA LEU A 104 -5.27 -3.13 20.71
C LEU A 104 -4.74 -3.23 19.29
N ILE A 105 -5.53 -3.79 18.37
CA ILE A 105 -5.18 -3.89 16.95
C ILE A 105 -5.04 -2.49 16.34
N CYS A 106 -5.97 -1.57 16.65
CA CYS A 106 -5.93 -0.19 16.17
C CYS A 106 -4.71 0.57 16.69
N LYS A 107 -4.28 0.32 17.93
CA LYS A 107 -3.07 0.90 18.50
C LYS A 107 -1.83 0.44 17.73
N VAL A 108 -1.66 -0.86 17.56
CA VAL A 108 -0.53 -1.42 16.80
C VAL A 108 -0.56 -0.93 15.34
N TYR A 109 -1.75 -0.85 14.74
CA TYR A 109 -1.92 -0.27 13.40
C TYR A 109 -1.43 1.17 13.35
N THR A 110 -1.84 2.01 14.31
CA THR A 110 -1.49 3.44 14.33
C THR A 110 0.01 3.65 14.50
N GLU A 111 0.66 2.82 15.32
CA GLU A 111 2.12 2.85 15.51
C GLU A 111 2.87 2.42 14.25
N ALA A 112 2.39 1.40 13.53
CA ALA A 112 3.08 0.84 12.37
C ALA A 112 2.71 1.51 11.03
N ALA A 113 1.52 2.10 10.91
CA ALA A 113 0.99 2.62 9.65
C ALA A 113 1.87 3.69 8.98
N PRO A 114 2.52 4.64 9.70
CA PRO A 114 3.42 5.60 9.08
C PRO A 114 4.60 4.90 8.39
N GLU A 115 5.26 3.99 9.09
CA GLU A 115 6.45 3.29 8.59
C GLU A 115 6.12 2.33 7.42
N ILE A 116 4.96 1.67 7.49
CA ILE A 116 4.48 0.83 6.38
C ILE A 116 4.15 1.70 5.16
N ASN A 117 3.53 2.87 5.35
CA ASN A 117 3.24 3.78 4.25
C ASN A 117 4.51 4.38 3.65
N ASP A 118 5.51 4.70 4.47
CA ASP A 118 6.79 5.21 4.00
C ASP A 118 7.53 4.14 3.19
N ARG A 119 7.55 2.88 3.64
CA ARG A 119 8.09 1.78 2.84
C ARG A 119 7.29 1.49 1.56
N LEU A 120 5.97 1.58 1.60
CA LEU A 120 5.15 1.47 0.39
C LEU A 120 5.41 2.63 -0.58
N ARG A 121 5.70 3.84 -0.07
CA ARG A 121 6.13 4.97 -0.90
C ARG A 121 7.50 4.70 -1.48
N GLU A 122 8.47 4.25 -0.69
CA GLU A 122 9.80 3.84 -1.19
C GLU A 122 9.67 2.76 -2.27
N TRP A 123 8.88 1.71 -2.04
CA TRP A 123 8.62 0.68 -3.04
C TRP A 123 7.86 1.22 -4.25
N SER A 124 6.89 2.10 -4.08
CA SER A 124 6.16 2.71 -5.21
C SER A 124 7.07 3.63 -6.04
N LEU A 125 7.97 4.35 -5.39
CA LEU A 125 9.00 5.18 -6.03
C LEU A 125 10.03 4.30 -6.75
N ASN A 126 10.29 3.09 -6.24
CA ASN A 126 11.22 2.14 -6.84
C ASN A 126 10.54 1.15 -7.82
N ALA A 127 9.21 1.08 -7.86
CA ALA A 127 8.46 0.12 -8.69
C ALA A 127 8.23 0.65 -10.12
N HIS A 128 8.33 1.96 -10.31
CA HIS A 128 8.25 2.59 -11.63
C HIS A 128 9.48 3.46 -11.81
N PRO A 129 10.21 3.33 -12.94
CA PRO A 129 11.37 4.15 -13.19
C PRO A 129 11.04 5.64 -13.07
N GLY A 130 11.74 6.36 -12.19
CA GLY A 130 11.57 7.80 -12.03
C GLY A 130 12.11 8.53 -13.27
N VAL A 131 11.44 9.60 -13.69
CA VAL A 131 11.94 10.47 -14.77
C VAL A 131 13.07 11.33 -14.21
N THR A 132 14.28 11.16 -14.74
CA THR A 132 15.50 11.86 -14.31
C THR A 132 15.75 13.13 -15.11
N ASP A 133 15.48 13.09 -16.41
CA ASP A 133 15.67 14.23 -17.30
C ASP A 133 14.61 14.26 -18.41
N VAL A 134 14.33 15.46 -18.93
CA VAL A 134 13.38 15.69 -20.00
C VAL A 134 13.98 16.67 -21.01
N GLU A 135 14.26 16.18 -22.20
CA GLU A 135 14.68 16.99 -23.34
C GLU A 135 13.50 17.22 -24.28
N TRP A 136 13.37 18.41 -24.86
CA TRP A 136 12.37 18.68 -25.88
C TRP A 136 12.94 19.43 -27.06
N GLN A 137 12.45 19.08 -28.25
CA GLN A 137 12.79 19.73 -29.51
C GLN A 137 11.51 20.04 -30.28
N THR A 138 11.35 21.30 -30.70
CA THR A 138 10.17 21.75 -31.44
C THR A 138 10.50 21.87 -32.93
N GLY A 139 9.69 21.25 -33.77
CA GLY A 139 9.77 21.34 -35.23
C GLY A 139 8.47 21.86 -35.84
N VAL A 140 8.57 22.46 -37.02
CA VAL A 140 7.41 22.86 -37.82
C VAL A 140 7.50 22.11 -39.14
N GLY A 141 6.49 21.27 -39.42
CA GLY A 141 6.33 20.51 -40.66
C GLY A 141 5.18 21.05 -41.51
N LEU A 142 5.21 20.76 -42.81
CA LEU A 142 4.05 20.96 -43.68
C LEU A 142 3.14 19.74 -43.55
N SER A 143 1.86 19.96 -43.24
CA SER A 143 0.85 18.91 -43.15
C SER A 143 0.80 18.10 -44.45
N SER A 144 0.73 16.78 -44.33
CA SER A 144 0.58 15.86 -45.47
C SER A 144 -0.88 15.71 -45.92
N SER A 145 -1.80 16.52 -45.40
CA SER A 145 -3.22 16.46 -45.76
C SER A 145 -3.45 17.01 -47.17
N LEU A 146 -4.19 16.25 -47.99
CA LEU A 146 -4.40 16.51 -49.42
C LEU A 146 -5.19 17.79 -49.74
N CYS A 147 -5.76 18.47 -48.74
CA CYS A 147 -6.71 19.56 -48.95
C CYS A 147 -6.12 20.95 -48.66
N GLU A 148 -5.22 21.11 -47.68
CA GLU A 148 -4.65 22.41 -47.31
C GLU A 148 -3.21 22.24 -46.80
N LYS A 149 -2.27 23.01 -47.37
CA LYS A 149 -0.88 23.10 -46.86
C LYS A 149 -0.84 23.89 -45.56
N SER A 150 -1.33 23.28 -44.48
CA SER A 150 -1.26 23.84 -43.13
C SER A 150 0.10 23.55 -42.50
N MET A 151 0.65 24.50 -41.74
CA MET A 151 1.84 24.27 -40.92
C MET A 151 1.44 23.52 -39.64
N GLU A 152 1.98 22.32 -39.45
CA GLU A 152 1.80 21.55 -38.22
C GLU A 152 3.06 21.67 -37.35
N SER A 153 2.87 22.15 -36.11
CA SER A 153 3.95 22.22 -35.13
C SER A 153 3.95 20.95 -34.28
N THR A 154 5.09 20.26 -34.26
CA THR A 154 5.28 19.01 -33.50
C THR A 154 6.39 19.19 -32.49
N CYS A 155 6.18 18.70 -31.28
CA CYS A 155 7.20 18.66 -30.23
C CYS A 155 7.69 17.21 -30.07
N MET A 156 8.99 16.99 -30.21
CA MET A 156 9.64 15.75 -29.82
C MET A 156 10.02 15.86 -28.35
N LEU A 157 9.39 15.06 -27.49
CA LEU A 157 9.67 14.98 -26.07
C LEU A 157 10.46 13.71 -25.79
N THR A 158 11.65 13.84 -25.24
CA THR A 158 12.49 12.72 -24.82
C THR A 158 12.56 12.70 -23.31
N MET A 159 12.14 11.59 -22.71
CA MET A 159 12.25 11.35 -21.27
C MET A 159 13.34 10.34 -21.00
N TYR A 160 14.17 10.63 -20.00
CA TYR A 160 15.17 9.73 -19.45
C TYR A 160 14.69 9.22 -18.10
N THR A 161 14.82 7.92 -17.89
CA THR A 161 14.44 7.27 -16.63
C THR A 161 15.68 6.81 -15.85
N ASP A 162 15.53 6.66 -14.54
CA ASP A 162 16.58 6.20 -13.62
C ASP A 162 17.09 4.78 -13.92
N ASP A 163 16.28 3.95 -14.58
CA ASP A 163 16.67 2.63 -15.11
C ASP A 163 17.52 2.71 -16.38
N GLY A 164 17.90 3.92 -16.80
CA GLY A 164 18.74 4.18 -17.98
C GLY A 164 18.02 4.06 -19.31
N LYS A 165 16.69 3.87 -19.31
CA LYS A 165 15.90 3.88 -20.55
C LYS A 165 15.59 5.30 -20.99
N GLN A 166 15.36 5.42 -22.29
CA GLN A 166 14.93 6.66 -22.93
C GLN A 166 13.67 6.38 -23.72
N GLN A 167 12.68 7.26 -23.60
CA GLN A 167 11.46 7.21 -24.40
C GLN A 167 11.24 8.54 -25.10
N THR A 168 11.05 8.50 -26.41
CA THR A 168 10.79 9.68 -27.23
C THR A 168 9.37 9.64 -27.80
N PHE A 169 8.65 10.76 -27.65
CA PHE A 169 7.27 10.94 -28.09
C PHE A 169 7.20 12.11 -29.06
N ALA A 170 6.50 11.91 -30.18
CA ALA A 170 6.05 13.02 -31.02
C ALA A 170 4.69 13.48 -30.50
N VAL A 171 4.61 14.73 -30.06
CA VAL A 171 3.44 15.28 -29.36
C VAL A 171 2.96 16.53 -30.09
N GLY A 172 1.66 16.55 -30.39
CA GLY A 172 0.99 17.73 -30.95
C GLY A 172 0.72 18.81 -29.90
N VAL A 173 0.41 20.03 -30.34
CA VAL A 173 0.12 21.17 -29.45
C VAL A 173 -1.04 20.89 -28.48
N ASP A 174 -2.11 20.25 -28.97
CA ASP A 174 -3.28 19.95 -28.14
C ASP A 174 -3.01 18.83 -27.14
N GLU A 175 -2.20 17.84 -27.52
CA GLU A 175 -1.77 16.76 -26.63
C GLU A 175 -0.88 17.30 -25.50
N LEU A 176 0.03 18.23 -25.81
CA LEU A 176 0.88 18.90 -24.81
C LEU A 176 0.04 19.73 -23.84
N ARG A 177 -0.99 20.44 -24.33
CA ARG A 177 -1.93 21.20 -23.48
C ARG A 177 -2.73 20.28 -22.57
N SER A 178 -3.18 19.14 -23.08
CA SER A 178 -3.86 18.09 -22.31
C SER A 178 -2.94 17.50 -21.24
N LEU A 179 -1.70 17.19 -21.60
CA LEU A 179 -0.68 16.68 -20.68
C LEU A 179 -0.42 17.66 -19.53
N LYS A 180 -0.19 18.94 -19.82
CA LYS A 180 -0.02 19.99 -18.81
C LYS A 180 -1.20 20.02 -17.83
N THR A 181 -2.42 20.00 -18.35
CA THR A 181 -3.63 20.06 -17.52
C THR A 181 -3.73 18.87 -16.57
N LYS A 182 -3.40 17.66 -17.05
CA LYS A 182 -3.37 16.45 -16.22
C LYS A 182 -2.28 16.51 -15.15
N LEU A 183 -1.08 17.00 -15.49
CA LEU A 183 0.01 17.18 -14.54
C LEU A 183 -0.34 18.22 -13.45
N ASP A 184 -0.97 19.33 -13.82
CA ASP A 184 -1.45 20.33 -12.85
C ASP A 184 -2.48 19.75 -11.87
N ILE A 185 -3.39 18.90 -12.35
CA ILE A 185 -4.37 18.21 -11.49
C ILE A 185 -3.66 17.24 -10.54
N ALA A 186 -2.74 16.43 -11.06
CA ALA A 186 -1.96 15.48 -10.25
C ALA A 186 -1.13 16.19 -9.18
N ALA A 187 -0.45 17.30 -9.53
CA ALA A 187 0.31 18.12 -8.59
C ALA A 187 -0.56 18.69 -7.47
N ARG A 188 -1.78 19.15 -7.79
CA ARG A 188 -2.74 19.64 -6.78
C ARG A 188 -3.24 18.53 -5.85
N GLN A 189 -3.45 17.33 -6.37
CA GLN A 189 -3.86 16.18 -5.57
C GLN A 189 -2.74 15.75 -4.62
N LEU A 190 -1.50 15.64 -5.11
CA LEU A 190 -0.33 15.32 -4.29
C LEU A 190 -0.04 16.40 -3.23
N GLY A 191 -0.13 17.68 -3.59
CA GLY A 191 0.07 18.78 -2.64
C GLY A 191 -0.98 18.87 -1.51
N ARG A 192 -2.16 18.29 -1.70
CA ARG A 192 -3.19 18.16 -0.65
C ARG A 192 -2.93 16.97 0.27
N VAL A 193 -2.31 15.90 -0.22
CA VAL A 193 -1.98 14.69 0.56
C VAL A 193 -0.78 14.91 1.49
N VAL A 194 0.12 15.86 1.18
CA VAL A 194 1.30 16.18 2.02
C VAL A 194 0.98 17.15 3.17
N LYS A 195 -0.21 17.78 3.19
CA LYS A 195 -0.62 18.76 4.21
C LYS A 195 -1.72 18.27 5.17
N GLY A 196 -2.16 17.02 5.05
CA GLY A 196 -3.11 16.38 5.96
C GLY A 196 -2.45 15.27 6.76
#